data_AF-A0A8X6X4Q8-F1
#
_entry.id   AF-A0A8X6X4Q8-F1
#
_cell.length_a   1.000
_cell.length_b   1.000
_cell.length_c   1.000
_cell.angle_alpha   90.00
_cell.angle_beta   90.00
_cell.angle_gamma   90.00
#
_symmetry.space_group_name_H-M   'P 1'
#
loop_
_entity.id
_entity.type
_entity.pdbx_description
1 polymer ?
#
loop_
_entity_poly.entity_id
_entity_poly.type
_entity_poly.pdbx_seq_one_letter_code
_entity_poly.pdbx_strand_id
1 'polypeptide(L)'
;MYAVLSIGAVWTPALPTLGVEAVVKRFQQVNPKILLSIDRYPQDGKNVNMLPKIEKIAEGLLSVDKVLIVASKPDSYSKDISGIKN
;
A
#
# COMPACT_ATOMS: atom_id res chain seq x y z
N MET A 1 10.26 -3.85 6.34
CA MET A 1 11.63 -3.38 6.05
C MET A 1 12.66 -4.52 6.07
N TYR A 2 12.91 -5.20 7.20
CA TYR A 2 13.97 -6.22 7.28
C TYR A 2 13.88 -7.35 6.24
N ALA A 3 12.67 -7.87 5.95
CA ALA A 3 12.48 -8.87 4.90
C ALA A 3 12.95 -8.37 3.52
N VAL A 4 12.68 -7.11 3.19
CA VAL A 4 13.11 -6.47 1.93
C VAL A 4 14.63 -6.35 1.88
N LEU A 5 15.25 -5.92 2.99
CA LEU A 5 16.71 -5.80 3.08
C LEU A 5 17.42 -7.17 3.03
N SER A 6 16.82 -8.20 3.62
CA SER A 6 17.42 -9.56 3.66
C SER A 6 17.59 -10.21 2.29
N ILE A 7 16.86 -9.73 1.28
CA ILE A 7 16.93 -10.21 -0.10
C ILE A 7 17.63 -9.23 -1.05
N GLY A 8 18.25 -8.17 -0.51
CA GLY A 8 18.92 -7.14 -1.32
C GLY A 8 18.00 -6.18 -2.07
N ALA A 9 16.71 -6.15 -1.74
CA ALA A 9 15.75 -5.22 -2.35
C ALA A 9 15.76 -3.84 -1.66
N VAL A 10 15.22 -2.83 -2.34
CA VAL A 10 15.13 -1.45 -1.84
C VAL A 10 13.77 -1.21 -1.19
N TRP A 11 13.76 -0.66 0.03
CA TRP A 11 12.54 -0.27 0.74
C TRP A 11 12.27 1.23 0.60
N THR A 12 11.09 1.59 0.09
CA THR A 12 10.63 2.99 -0.03
C THR A 12 9.27 3.17 0.65
N PRO A 13 9.22 3.73 1.87
CA PRO A 13 7.95 3.94 2.56
C PRO A 13 7.28 5.25 2.13
N ALA A 14 5.96 5.33 2.33
CA ALA A 14 5.18 6.56 2.30
C ALA A 14 4.29 6.61 3.54
N LEU A 15 4.10 7.81 4.10
CA LEU A 15 3.21 7.99 5.24
C LEU A 15 1.75 7.75 4.82
N PRO A 16 0.94 7.09 5.65
CA PRO A 16 -0.47 6.81 5.33
C PRO A 16 -1.32 8.08 5.24
N THR A 17 -0.85 9.20 5.76
CA THR A 17 -1.50 10.51 5.69
C THR A 17 -1.27 11.26 4.37
N LEU A 18 -0.27 10.88 3.57
CA LEU A 18 0.03 11.52 2.28
C LEU A 18 -1.08 11.29 1.25
N GLY A 19 -1.46 12.30 0.48
CA GLY A 19 -2.45 12.16 -0.60
C GLY A 19 -2.01 11.17 -1.70
N VAL A 20 -2.97 10.62 -2.44
CA VAL A 20 -2.73 9.63 -3.52
C VAL A 20 -1.69 10.14 -4.51
N GLU A 21 -1.87 11.35 -5.05
CA GLU A 21 -0.98 11.94 -6.06
C GLU A 21 0.46 12.08 -5.55
N ALA A 22 0.63 12.49 -4.30
CA ALA A 22 1.94 12.64 -3.69
C ALA A 22 2.67 11.29 -3.56
N VAL A 23 1.93 10.23 -3.20
CA VAL A 23 2.47 8.87 -3.13
C VAL A 23 2.83 8.36 -4.53
N VAL A 24 1.93 8.49 -5.49
CA VAL A 24 2.16 8.07 -6.88
C VAL A 24 3.38 8.77 -7.46
N LYS A 25 3.48 10.10 -7.34
CA LYS A 25 4.64 10.87 -7.83
C LYS A 25 5.95 10.41 -7.21
N ARG A 26 5.96 10.11 -5.90
CA ARG A 26 7.14 9.60 -5.19
C ARG A 26 7.53 8.21 -5.69
N PHE A 27 6.56 7.31 -5.87
CA PHE A 27 6.82 5.92 -6.24
C PHE A 27 7.16 5.76 -7.72
N GLN A 28 6.63 6.59 -8.61
CA GLN A 28 7.02 6.60 -10.03
C GLN A 28 8.51 6.86 -10.25
N GLN A 29 9.17 7.60 -9.36
CA GLN A 29 10.62 7.85 -9.47
C GLN A 29 11.48 6.60 -9.29
N VAL A 30 10.95 5.58 -8.60
CA VAL A 30 11.68 4.35 -8.26
C VAL A 30 11.08 3.10 -8.89
N ASN A 31 9.94 3.22 -9.60
CA ASN A 31 9.26 2.14 -10.33
C ASN A 31 9.15 0.82 -9.54
N PRO A 32 8.43 0.80 -8.41
CA PRO A 32 8.35 -0.38 -7.56
C PRO A 32 7.58 -1.52 -8.24
N LYS A 33 8.04 -2.76 -8.02
CA LYS A 33 7.34 -3.96 -8.49
C LYS A 33 6.29 -4.50 -7.53
N ILE A 34 6.43 -4.20 -6.24
CA ILE A 34 5.54 -4.67 -5.19
C ILE A 34 5.10 -3.47 -4.35
N LEU A 35 3.79 -3.32 -4.15
CA LEU A 35 3.20 -2.36 -3.23
C LEU A 35 2.74 -3.10 -1.97
N LEU A 36 3.28 -2.75 -0.81
CA LEU A 36 2.87 -3.33 0.48
C LEU A 36 2.08 -2.29 1.29
N SER A 37 0.91 -2.66 1.79
CA SER A 37 0.08 -1.77 2.60
C SER A 37 -0.74 -2.54 3.64
N ILE A 38 -1.44 -1.80 4.50
CA ILE A 38 -2.40 -2.31 5.50
C ILE A 38 -3.82 -1.90 5.11
N ASP A 39 -4.82 -2.67 5.53
CA ASP A 39 -6.22 -2.40 5.18
C ASP A 39 -6.83 -1.17 5.90
N ARG A 40 -6.24 -0.75 7.02
CA ARG A 40 -6.68 0.41 7.80
C ARG A 40 -5.52 1.09 8.52
N TYR A 41 -5.66 2.38 8.79
CA TYR A 41 -4.70 3.16 9.58
C TYR A 41 -5.39 3.77 10.81
N PRO A 42 -4.84 3.57 12.03
CA PRO A 42 -5.38 4.22 13.23
C PRO A 42 -5.00 5.71 13.24
N GLN A 43 -6.01 6.58 13.31
CA GLN A 43 -5.85 8.02 13.36
C GLN A 43 -6.88 8.61 14.33
N ASP A 44 -6.42 9.36 15.34
CA ASP A 44 -7.27 10.07 16.30
C ASP A 44 -8.36 9.19 16.94
N GLY A 45 -7.99 7.96 17.30
CA GLY A 45 -8.91 6.97 17.89
C GLY A 45 -9.88 6.29 16.90
N LYS A 46 -9.82 6.64 15.60
CA LYS A 46 -10.63 6.05 14.52
C LYS A 46 -9.79 5.18 13.59
N ASN A 47 -10.43 4.20 12.96
CA ASN A 47 -9.78 3.40 11.91
C ASN A 47 -10.15 3.99 10.54
N VAL A 48 -9.16 4.51 9.83
CA VAL A 48 -9.34 5.02 8.47
C VAL A 48 -9.20 3.86 7.48
N ASN A 49 -10.19 3.67 6.61
CA ASN A 49 -10.13 2.65 5.55
C ASN A 49 -9.11 3.06 4.49
N MET A 50 -8.09 2.22 4.28
CA MET A 50 -7.02 2.51 3.32
C MET A 50 -7.27 1.88 1.95
N LEU A 51 -8.18 0.91 1.82
CA LEU A 51 -8.38 0.16 0.57
C LEU A 51 -8.71 1.05 -0.64
N PRO A 52 -9.66 2.01 -0.57
CA PRO A 52 -9.97 2.89 -1.71
C PRO A 52 -8.80 3.79 -2.12
N LYS A 53 -7.94 4.10 -1.15
CA LYS A 53 -6.73 4.90 -1.40
C LYS A 53 -5.65 4.06 -2.08
N ILE A 54 -5.49 2.81 -1.66
CA ILE A 54 -4.52 1.87 -2.23
C ILE A 54 -4.90 1.52 -3.67
N GLU A 55 -6.19 1.30 -3.94
CA GLU A 55 -6.71 1.07 -5.29
C GLU A 55 -6.28 2.19 -6.26
N LYS A 56 -6.54 3.45 -5.90
CA LYS A 56 -6.12 4.61 -6.71
C LYS A 56 -4.61 4.75 -6.84
N ILE A 57 -3.84 4.39 -5.81
CA ILE A 57 -2.37 4.40 -5.88
C ILE A 57 -1.88 3.33 -6.86
N ALA A 58 -2.45 2.12 -6.81
CA ALA A 58 -2.09 1.02 -7.70
C ALA A 58 -2.41 1.37 -9.17
N GLU A 59 -3.58 1.99 -9.44
CA GLU A 59 -3.94 2.47 -10.79
C GLU A 59 -2.93 3.48 -11.36
N GLY A 60 -2.32 4.31 -10.51
CA GLY A 60 -1.31 5.30 -10.91
C GLY A 60 0.11 4.74 -11.09
N LEU A 61 0.34 3.47 -10.77
CA LEU A 61 1.66 2.84 -10.75
C LEU A 61 1.72 1.62 -11.69
N LEU A 62 1.86 1.89 -12.99
CA LEU A 62 1.95 0.85 -14.03
C LEU A 62 3.12 -0.13 -13.88
N SER A 63 4.10 0.17 -13.02
CA SER A 63 5.25 -0.71 -12.74
C SER A 63 4.99 -1.78 -11.70
N VAL A 64 3.91 -1.66 -10.92
CA VAL A 64 3.54 -2.61 -9.86
C VAL A 64 2.96 -3.87 -10.49
N ASP A 65 3.51 -5.03 -10.12
CA ASP A 65 3.06 -6.35 -10.58
C ASP A 65 2.25 -7.08 -9.48
N LYS A 66 2.35 -6.60 -8.23
CA LYS A 66 1.69 -7.17 -7.04
C LYS A 66 1.36 -6.12 -6.00
N VAL A 67 0.14 -6.17 -5.47
CA VAL A 67 -0.27 -5.43 -4.28
C VAL A 67 -0.51 -6.41 -3.13
N LEU A 68 0.18 -6.19 -2.01
CA LEU A 68 0.08 -7.00 -0.81
C LEU A 68 -0.61 -6.20 0.29
N ILE A 69 -1.78 -6.68 0.73
CA ILE A 69 -2.53 -6.12 1.85
C ILE A 69 -2.31 -6.99 3.09
N VAL A 70 -1.70 -6.41 4.11
CA VAL A 70 -1.53 -7.05 5.41
C VAL A 70 -2.74 -6.72 6.28
N ALA A 71 -3.45 -7.75 6.72
CA ALA A 71 -4.55 -7.63 7.66
C ALA A 71 -4.07 -7.07 9.00
N SER A 72 -4.60 -5.91 9.37
CA SER A 72 -4.26 -5.22 10.62
C SER A 72 -5.01 -5.74 11.85
N LYS A 73 -6.18 -6.36 11.67
CA LYS A 73 -7.04 -6.92 12.73
C LYS A 73 -7.76 -8.19 12.21
N PRO A 74 -8.28 -9.06 13.10
CA PRO A 74 -8.96 -10.28 12.68
C PRO A 74 -10.16 -10.07 11.75
N ASP A 75 -10.90 -8.97 11.93
CA ASP A 75 -12.03 -8.60 11.06
C ASP A 75 -11.58 -8.16 9.65
N SER A 76 -10.28 -7.92 9.44
CA SER A 76 -9.72 -7.64 8.11
C SER A 76 -9.60 -8.90 7.24
N TYR A 77 -9.61 -10.11 7.82
CA TYR A 77 -9.36 -11.34 7.06
C TYR A 77 -10.46 -11.64 6.02
N SER A 78 -11.67 -11.13 6.23
CA SER A 78 -12.80 -11.29 5.33
C SER A 78 -13.08 -10.06 4.45
N LYS A 79 -12.21 -9.04 4.46
CA LYS A 79 -12.40 -7.85 3.64
C LYS A 79 -12.17 -8.17 2.17
N ASP A 80 -13.09 -7.72 1.32
CA ASP A 80 -12.91 -7.78 -0.12
C ASP A 80 -11.83 -6.79 -0.57
N ILE A 81 -10.91 -7.28 -1.39
CA ILE A 81 -9.82 -6.51 -2.00
C ILE A 81 -9.79 -6.70 -3.53
N SER A 82 -10.83 -7.32 -4.11
CA SER A 82 -10.91 -7.63 -5.54
C SER A 82 -10.85 -6.40 -6.46
N GLY A 83 -11.22 -5.22 -5.95
CA GLY A 83 -11.07 -3.94 -6.67
C GLY A 83 -9.62 -3.51 -6.87
N ILE A 84 -8.67 -3.99 -6.05
CA ILE A 84 -7.26 -3.63 -6.16
C ILE A 84 -6.60 -4.54 -7.21
N LYS A 85 -6.32 -3.98 -8.38
CA LYS A 85 -5.62 -4.70 -9.46
C LYS A 85 -4.18 -5.02 -9.06
N ASN A 86 -3.72 -6.20 -9.46
CA ASN A 86 -2.32 -6.59 -9.44
C ASN A 86 -1.63 -6.22 -10.74
#